data_AF-A0A355SIL9-F1
#
_entry.id   AF-A0A355SIL9-F1
#
_cell.length_a   1.000
_cell.length_b   1.000
_cell.length_c   1.000
_cell.angle_alpha   90.00
_cell.angle_beta   90.00
_cell.angle_gamma   90.00
#
_symmetry.space_group_name_H-M   'P 1'
#
loop_
_entity.id
_entity.type
_entity.pdbx_description
1 polymer ?
#
loop_
_entity_poly.entity_id
_entity_poly.type
_entity_poly.pdbx_seq_one_letter_code
_entity_poly.pdbx_strand_id
1 'polypeptide(L)' 'AAGYIRREMGKRVKLRYTPEIIFELDKSIEHGIYISNLIKKANKAGDDAK' A
#
# COMPACT_ATOMS: atom_id res chain seq x y z
N ALA A 1 12.57 0.03 -17.23
CA ALA A 1 11.64 -0.74 -16.36
C ALA A 1 10.17 -0.54 -16.73
N ALA A 2 9.65 0.70 -16.79
CA ALA A 2 8.23 1.02 -17.03
C ALA A 2 7.59 0.27 -18.22
N GLY A 3 8.26 0.22 -19.39
CA GLY A 3 7.74 -0.44 -20.58
C GLY A 3 7.58 -1.96 -20.44
N TYR A 4 8.46 -2.61 -19.68
CA TYR A 4 8.35 -4.05 -19.38
C TYR A 4 7.12 -4.32 -18.50
N ILE A 5 6.97 -3.54 -17.42
CA ILE A 5 5.84 -3.66 -16.48
C ILE A 5 4.51 -3.41 -17.20
N ARG A 6 4.44 -2.36 -18.02
CA ARG A 6 3.24 -2.05 -18.83
C ARG A 6 2.85 -3.22 -19.72
N ARG A 7 3.81 -3.81 -20.45
CA ARG A 7 3.55 -4.96 -21.33
C ARG A 7 3.04 -6.18 -20.56
N GLU A 8 3.64 -6.48 -19.42
CA GLU A 8 3.22 -7.63 -18.60
C GLU A 8 1.87 -7.41 -17.93
N MET A 9 1.56 -6.19 -17.48
CA MET A 9 0.22 -5.83 -17.01
C MET A 9 -0.85 -6.00 -18.08
N GLY A 10 -0.61 -5.50 -19.30
CA GLY A 10 -1.55 -5.64 -20.42
C GLY A 10 -1.86 -7.11 -20.73
N LYS A 11 -0.85 -7.98 -20.68
CA LYS A 11 -1.01 -9.43 -20.88
C LYS A 11 -1.76 -10.12 -19.73
N ARG A 12 -1.41 -9.82 -18.47
CA ARG A 12 -1.97 -10.51 -17.29
C ARG A 12 -3.38 -10.04 -16.94
N VAL A 13 -3.62 -8.73 -17.02
CA VAL A 13 -4.90 -8.09 -16.66
C VAL A 13 -5.84 -7.97 -17.87
N LYS A 14 -5.38 -8.38 -19.08
CA LYS A 14 -6.13 -8.36 -20.35
C LYS A 14 -6.73 -6.98 -20.67
N LEU A 15 -5.93 -5.93 -20.50
CA LEU A 15 -6.35 -4.56 -20.78
C LEU A 15 -6.29 -4.28 -22.29
N ARG A 16 -7.38 -3.77 -22.87
CA ARG A 16 -7.40 -3.31 -24.27
C ARG A 16 -6.52 -2.08 -24.49
N TYR A 17 -6.48 -1.18 -23.51
CA TYR A 17 -5.61 -0.01 -23.49
C TYR A 17 -4.84 -0.04 -22.17
N THR A 18 -3.51 -0.15 -22.24
CA THR A 18 -2.68 -0.14 -21.04
C THR A 18 -2.19 1.28 -20.79
N PRO A 19 -2.53 1.90 -19.63
CA PRO A 19 -2.18 3.28 -19.35
C PRO A 19 -0.67 3.48 -19.13
N GLU A 20 -0.27 4.74 -18.99
CA GLU A 20 1.08 5.07 -18.59
C GLU A 20 1.33 4.70 -17.12
N ILE A 21 2.48 4.08 -16.81
CA ILE A 21 2.84 3.72 -15.43
C ILE A 21 3.66 4.87 -14.85
N ILE A 22 3.14 5.47 -13.79
CA ILE A 22 3.80 6.52 -13.02
C ILE A 22 4.31 5.90 -11.72
N PHE A 23 5.58 6.12 -11.41
CA PHE A 23 6.19 5.64 -10.17
C PHE A 23 6.18 6.76 -9.15
N GLU A 24 5.49 6.53 -8.04
CA GLU A 24 5.44 7.45 -6.90
C GLU A 24 5.93 6.73 -5.65
N LEU A 25 6.61 7.48 -4.78
CA LEU A 25 7.03 6.96 -3.49
C LEU A 25 5.83 6.97 -2.53
N ASP A 26 5.46 5.79 -2.04
CA ASP A 26 4.39 5.66 -1.06
C ASP A 26 4.85 6.10 0.33
N LYS A 27 4.34 7.25 0.79
CA LYS A 27 4.56 7.78 2.14
C LYS A 27 3.51 7.30 3.16
N SER A 28 2.45 6.64 2.70
CA SER A 28 1.34 6.21 3.55
C SER A 28 1.72 5.04 4.46
N ILE A 29 2.73 4.24 4.10
CA ILE A 29 3.22 3.12 4.91
C ILE A 29 3.69 3.58 6.29
N GLU A 30 4.51 4.65 6.35
CA GLU A 30 5.01 5.19 7.61
C GLU A 30 3.86 5.66 8.51
N HIS A 31 2.89 6.35 7.91
CA HIS A 31 1.68 6.78 8.60
C HIS A 31 0.84 5.59 9.10
N GLY A 32 0.71 4.53 8.30
CA GLY A 32 0.02 3.30 8.69
C GLY A 32 0.69 2.58 9.86
N ILE A 33 2.03 2.53 9.88
CA ILE A 33 2.81 1.99 11.01
C ILE A 33 2.55 2.81 12.28
N TYR A 34 2.56 4.15 12.16
CA TYR A 34 2.26 5.03 13.28
C TYR A 34 0.86 4.78 13.87
N ILE A 35 -0.17 4.73 13.03
CA ILE A 35 -1.55 4.42 13.45
C ILE A 35 -1.63 3.03 14.08
N SER A 36 -1.02 2.01 13.46
CA SER A 36 -1.00 0.65 13.99
C SER A 36 -0.40 0.59 15.40
N ASN A 37 0.68 1.33 15.62
CA ASN A 37 1.32 1.43 16.93
C ASN A 37 0.43 2.15 17.96
N LEU A 38 -0.28 3.21 17.56
CA LEU A 38 -1.23 3.89 18.45
C LEU A 38 -2.39 2.97 18.84
N ILE A 39 -2.98 2.25 17.89
CA ILE A 39 -4.08 1.31 18.15
C ILE A 39 -3.61 0.21 19.12
N LYS A 40 -2.41 -0.35 18.89
CA LYS A 40 -1.82 -1.36 19.80
C LYS A 40 -1.64 -0.82 21.22
N LYS A 41 -1.16 0.43 21.37
CA LYS A 41 -1.01 1.07 22.68
C LYS A 41 -2.37 1.28 23.37
N ALA A 42 -3.37 1.75 22.64
CA ALA A 42 -4.72 1.97 23.16
C ALA A 42 -5.37 0.66 23.63
N ASN A 43 -5.23 -0.41 22.84
CA ASN A 43 -5.74 -1.74 23.22
C ASN A 43 -5.05 -2.29 24.47
N LYS A 44 -3.73 -2.11 24.60
CA LYS A 44 -3.01 -2.55 25.81
C LYS A 44 -3.48 -1.81 27.07
N ALA A 45 -3.62 -0.49 26.99
CA ALA A 45 -4.12 0.31 28.11
C ALA A 45 -5.57 -0.04 28.51
N GLY A 46 -6.40 -0.48 27.57
CA GLY A 46 -7.77 -0.93 27.85
C GLY A 46 -7.85 -2.33 28.49
N ASP A 47 -6.84 -3.18 28.29
CA ASP A 47 -6.73 -4.50 28.93
C ASP A 47 -6.15 -4.39 30.35
N ASP A 48 -5.23 -3.46 30.58
CA ASP A 48 -4.66 -3.19 31.92
C ASP A 48 -5.68 -2.55 32.89
N ALA A 49 -6.81 -2.04 32.38
CA ALA A 49 -7.88 -1.40 33.15
C ALA A 49 -9.07 -2.33 33.46
N LYS A 50 -9.00 -3.61 33.06
CA LYS A 50 -9.96 -4.66 33.40
C LYS A 50 -9.42 -5.57 34.49
#